data_AF-A0A9N7LLM9-F1
#
_entry.id   AF-A0A9N7LLM9-F1
#
_cell.length_a   1.000
_cell.length_b   1.000
_cell.length_c   1.000
_cell.angle_alpha   90.00
_cell.angle_beta   90.00
_cell.angle_gamma   90.00
#
_symmetry.space_group_name_H-M   'P 1'
#
loop_
_entity.id
_entity.type
_entity.pdbx_description
1 polymer ?
#
loop_
_entity_poly.entity_id
_entity_poly.type
_entity_poly.pdbx_seq_one_letter_code
_entity_poly.pdbx_strand_id
1 'polypeptide(L)'
;MGVMVAMQTGHQAFVDELTCLAASTADQRIRAIAERAARPLRVAVRGRRGVGRNTLARALDGAGSAAGLAATSGGDPADVVVYALAEVVKPEDRAGIAVLEPTERPVLAVLTMADKTDVVGFAGAGPMAGALQRCELLSTLAGVPVEPISALLAVAALDDLDERSWCALRALAAHPAAGAALDGSHAGFLSADLGVPTGQRLRLLESLDLFGVAIAIEALRRGAARTQVRALLRKISGIDAVVANAVAAGAGVRYGRVLEAVAALEVLAVADEQVSEFLAGEAAVLARMSAALDAASTWGLDPFGAAVPPDDPGAQLQRALRWRRHRSQRGPAAESPDSDLRRWCGADIVRGSLRLWSRAAGSLACAGPPEGGRPR
;
A
#
# COMPACT_ATOMS: atom_id res chain seq x y z
N MET A 1 3.15 -12.04 -18.03
CA MET A 1 2.23 -12.90 -17.30
C MET A 1 2.82 -13.12 -15.91
N GLY A 2 2.07 -12.79 -14.88
CA GLY A 2 2.58 -12.54 -13.52
C GLY A 2 1.78 -11.40 -12.92
N VAL A 3 0.45 -11.59 -12.84
CA VAL A 3 -0.38 -10.74 -11.98
C VAL A 3 0.09 -11.09 -10.58
N MET A 4 0.81 -10.17 -9.96
CA MET A 4 1.08 -10.20 -8.54
C MET A 4 -0.30 -10.14 -7.89
N VAL A 5 -0.87 -11.30 -7.57
CA VAL A 5 -2.08 -11.39 -6.75
C VAL A 5 -1.65 -10.74 -5.45
N ALA A 6 -2.11 -9.51 -5.22
CA ALA A 6 -1.91 -8.83 -3.96
C ALA A 6 -2.40 -9.78 -2.89
N MET A 7 -1.50 -10.32 -2.06
CA MET A 7 -1.91 -11.13 -0.94
C MET A 7 -2.86 -10.28 -0.12
N GLN A 8 -4.09 -10.74 0.00
CA GLN A 8 -5.15 -10.05 0.70
C GLN A 8 -4.70 -9.76 2.13
N THR A 9 -4.73 -8.49 2.54
CA THR A 9 -4.37 -8.12 3.93
C THR A 9 -5.31 -8.81 4.92
N GLY A 10 -4.84 -9.10 6.13
CA GLY A 10 -5.65 -9.83 7.12
C GLY A 10 -6.95 -9.12 7.50
N HIS A 11 -6.92 -7.78 7.49
CA HIS A 11 -8.12 -6.95 7.67
C HIS A 11 -9.17 -7.20 6.58
N GLN A 12 -8.75 -7.27 5.30
CA GLN A 12 -9.68 -7.49 4.20
C GLN A 12 -10.31 -8.89 4.29
N ALA A 13 -9.53 -9.92 4.64
CA ALA A 13 -10.08 -11.25 4.88
C ALA A 13 -11.15 -11.26 5.99
N PHE A 14 -10.93 -10.51 7.08
CA PHE A 14 -11.90 -10.40 8.17
C PHE A 14 -13.17 -9.66 7.73
N VAL A 15 -13.03 -8.57 6.99
CA VAL A 15 -14.15 -7.79 6.45
C VAL A 15 -14.99 -8.62 5.48
N ASP A 16 -14.36 -9.43 4.64
CA ASP A 16 -15.06 -10.29 3.69
C ASP A 16 -15.91 -11.35 4.43
N GLU A 17 -15.33 -12.03 5.42
CA GLU A 17 -16.04 -12.99 6.27
C GLU A 17 -17.20 -12.33 7.04
N LEU A 18 -16.96 -11.15 7.61
CA LEU A 18 -17.99 -10.38 8.32
C LEU A 18 -19.11 -9.90 7.37
N THR A 19 -18.77 -9.59 6.12
CA THR A 19 -19.74 -9.22 5.08
C THR A 19 -20.59 -10.43 4.68
N CYS A 20 -19.98 -11.61 4.57
CA CYS A 20 -20.70 -12.87 4.35
C CYS A 20 -21.68 -13.15 5.51
N LEU A 21 -21.25 -13.00 6.76
CA LEU A 21 -22.14 -13.11 7.93
C LEU A 21 -23.30 -12.11 7.83
N ALA A 22 -23.00 -10.83 7.62
CA ALA A 22 -24.00 -9.77 7.51
C ALA A 22 -25.00 -9.99 6.35
N ALA A 23 -24.59 -10.65 5.27
CA ALA A 23 -25.49 -10.98 4.16
C ALA A 23 -26.38 -12.20 4.48
N SER A 24 -25.89 -13.12 5.29
CA SER A 24 -26.65 -14.31 5.73
C SER A 24 -27.66 -14.03 6.85
N THR A 25 -27.53 -12.90 7.54
CA THR A 25 -28.40 -12.50 8.64
C THR A 25 -29.19 -11.23 8.28
N ALA A 26 -30.46 -11.13 8.69
CA ALA A 26 -31.26 -9.91 8.50
C ALA A 26 -30.99 -8.81 9.57
N ASP A 27 -29.95 -8.97 10.41
CA ASP A 27 -29.67 -8.07 11.52
C ASP A 27 -28.91 -6.82 11.06
N GLN A 28 -29.59 -5.67 11.12
CA GLN A 28 -29.05 -4.36 10.77
C GLN A 28 -27.83 -3.97 11.61
N ARG A 29 -27.70 -4.48 12.84
CA ARG A 29 -26.56 -4.22 13.72
C ARG A 29 -25.30 -4.86 13.18
N ILE A 30 -25.38 -6.13 12.74
CA ILE A 30 -24.25 -6.85 12.13
C ILE A 30 -23.82 -6.14 10.85
N ARG A 31 -24.77 -5.74 10.01
CA ARG A 31 -24.50 -4.96 8.79
C ARG A 31 -23.78 -3.63 9.11
N ALA A 32 -24.24 -2.90 10.13
CA ALA A 32 -23.61 -1.64 10.53
C ALA A 32 -22.18 -1.86 11.08
N ILE A 33 -21.92 -2.98 11.76
CA ILE A 33 -20.57 -3.36 12.20
C ILE A 33 -19.67 -3.67 10.98
N ALA A 34 -20.18 -4.45 10.02
CA ALA A 34 -19.47 -4.77 8.78
C ALA A 34 -19.10 -3.50 7.98
N GLU A 35 -20.07 -2.60 7.76
CA GLU A 35 -19.86 -1.35 7.05
C GLU A 35 -18.84 -0.44 7.74
N ARG A 36 -18.82 -0.40 9.08
CA ARG A 36 -17.85 0.38 9.84
C ARG A 36 -16.44 -0.22 9.75
N ALA A 37 -16.33 -1.55 9.86
CA ALA A 37 -15.07 -2.26 9.73
C ALA A 37 -14.47 -2.08 8.32
N ALA A 38 -15.32 -2.12 7.29
CA ALA A 38 -14.94 -2.00 5.87
C ALA A 38 -14.60 -0.57 5.42
N ARG A 39 -14.71 0.44 6.28
CA ARG A 39 -14.44 1.83 5.89
C ARG A 39 -13.01 1.95 5.31
N PRO A 40 -12.81 2.69 4.21
CA PRO A 40 -11.47 2.98 3.71
C PRO A 40 -10.59 3.67 4.76
N LEU A 41 -9.27 3.51 4.63
CA LEU A 41 -8.30 4.32 5.35
C LEU A 41 -8.28 5.72 4.74
N ARG A 42 -8.50 6.74 5.57
CA ARG A 42 -8.43 8.13 5.17
C ARG A 42 -6.97 8.56 5.10
N VAL A 43 -6.51 8.92 3.91
CA VAL A 43 -5.15 9.38 3.66
C VAL A 43 -5.17 10.89 3.46
N ALA A 44 -4.48 11.64 4.32
CA ALA A 44 -4.27 13.07 4.10
C ALA A 44 -2.94 13.31 3.40
N VAL A 45 -2.98 13.98 2.26
CA VAL A 45 -1.77 14.46 1.58
C VAL A 45 -1.42 15.85 2.10
N ARG A 46 -0.22 15.95 2.69
CA ARG A 46 0.36 17.18 3.26
C ARG A 46 1.68 17.51 2.55
N GLY A 47 2.23 18.67 2.86
CA GLY A 47 3.45 19.19 2.21
C GLY A 47 3.35 20.68 1.93
N ARG A 48 4.48 21.29 1.53
CA ARG A 48 4.56 22.70 1.16
C ARG A 48 3.71 23.04 -0.07
N ARG A 49 3.45 24.33 -0.28
CA ARG A 49 2.81 24.80 -1.51
C ARG A 49 3.74 24.53 -2.71
N GLY A 50 3.17 24.05 -3.82
CA GLY A 50 3.91 23.81 -5.06
C GLY A 50 4.54 22.42 -5.21
N VAL A 51 4.42 21.53 -4.21
CA VAL A 51 4.98 20.16 -4.27
C VAL A 51 4.04 19.14 -4.94
N GLY A 52 3.01 19.59 -5.68
CA GLY A 52 2.10 18.67 -6.38
C GLY A 52 1.10 17.89 -5.52
N ARG A 53 0.78 18.36 -4.30
CA ARG A 53 -0.12 17.65 -3.35
C ARG A 53 -1.47 17.23 -3.93
N ASN A 54 -2.09 18.08 -4.76
CA ASN A 54 -3.41 17.79 -5.33
C ASN A 54 -3.33 16.67 -6.36
N THR A 55 -2.28 16.69 -7.20
CA THR A 55 -2.00 15.62 -8.16
C THR A 55 -1.70 14.31 -7.44
N LEU A 56 -0.91 14.36 -6.35
CA LEU A 56 -0.62 13.20 -5.53
C LEU A 56 -1.88 12.64 -4.84
N ALA A 57 -2.74 13.49 -4.27
CA ALA A 57 -3.99 13.07 -3.67
C ALA A 57 -4.89 12.36 -4.68
N ARG A 58 -5.05 12.94 -5.88
CA ARG A 58 -5.80 12.31 -6.98
C ARG A 58 -5.20 10.96 -7.39
N ALA A 59 -3.87 10.88 -7.52
CA ALA A 59 -3.19 9.64 -7.88
C ALA A 59 -3.42 8.54 -6.83
N LEU A 60 -3.30 8.88 -5.53
CA LEU A 60 -3.49 7.96 -4.42
C LEU A 60 -4.95 7.54 -4.27
N ASP A 61 -5.90 8.45 -4.46
CA ASP A 61 -7.32 8.14 -4.37
C ASP A 61 -7.73 7.16 -5.47
N GLY A 62 -7.36 7.46 -6.72
CA GLY A 62 -7.67 6.59 -7.86
C GLY A 62 -6.95 5.24 -7.80
N ALA A 63 -5.65 5.21 -7.49
CA ALA A 63 -4.89 3.96 -7.44
C ALA A 63 -5.13 3.14 -6.17
N GLY A 64 -5.46 3.81 -5.06
CA GLY A 64 -5.60 3.21 -3.73
C GLY A 64 -7.02 2.78 -3.38
N SER A 65 -8.05 3.23 -4.13
CA SER A 65 -9.45 2.88 -3.86
C SER A 65 -9.69 1.37 -3.77
N ALA A 66 -9.14 0.59 -4.71
CA ALA A 66 -9.22 -0.87 -4.69
C ALA A 66 -8.45 -1.52 -3.52
N ALA A 67 -7.49 -0.80 -2.93
CA ALA A 67 -6.75 -1.23 -1.74
C ALA A 67 -7.38 -0.69 -0.43
N GLY A 68 -8.58 -0.11 -0.51
CA GLY A 68 -9.31 0.44 0.63
C GLY A 68 -8.69 1.73 1.17
N LEU A 69 -8.16 2.59 0.31
CA LEU A 69 -7.71 3.94 0.64
C LEU A 69 -8.68 4.99 0.09
N ALA A 70 -8.84 6.09 0.80
CA ALA A 70 -9.51 7.30 0.34
C ALA A 70 -8.60 8.49 0.61
N ALA A 71 -8.08 9.15 -0.43
CA ALA A 71 -7.04 10.16 -0.30
C ALA A 71 -7.56 11.57 -0.59
N THR A 72 -7.17 12.54 0.24
CA THR A 72 -7.57 13.94 0.07
C THR A 72 -6.40 14.88 0.32
N SER A 73 -6.38 16.02 -0.38
CA SER A 73 -5.36 17.07 -0.18
C SER A 73 -5.77 18.00 0.96
N GLY A 74 -5.12 17.88 2.11
CA GLY A 74 -5.51 18.61 3.32
C GLY A 74 -6.83 18.11 3.92
N GLY A 75 -6.88 17.99 5.23
CA GLY A 75 -8.06 17.48 5.94
C GLY A 75 -7.69 16.76 7.23
N ASP A 76 -8.50 16.97 8.25
CA ASP A 76 -8.50 16.21 9.50
C ASP A 76 -9.94 15.74 9.78
N PRO A 77 -10.13 14.54 10.37
CA PRO A 77 -9.11 13.58 10.80
C PRO A 77 -8.72 12.58 9.70
N ALA A 78 -7.42 12.27 9.61
CA ALA A 78 -6.87 11.25 8.72
C ALA A 78 -6.33 10.05 9.52
N ASP A 79 -6.33 8.88 8.90
CA ASP A 79 -5.79 7.64 9.48
C ASP A 79 -4.30 7.47 9.13
N VAL A 80 -3.89 7.94 7.95
CA VAL A 80 -2.49 7.96 7.48
C VAL A 80 -2.17 9.33 6.87
N VAL A 81 -0.96 9.83 7.08
CA VAL A 81 -0.49 11.07 6.44
C VAL A 81 0.59 10.75 5.41
N VAL A 82 0.37 11.18 4.17
CA VAL A 82 1.40 11.15 3.13
C VAL A 82 1.99 12.55 2.98
N TYR A 83 3.27 12.72 3.28
CA TYR A 83 3.96 14.00 3.24
C TYR A 83 4.76 14.17 1.94
N ALA A 84 4.32 15.09 1.09
CA ALA A 84 4.97 15.37 -0.18
C ALA A 84 6.20 16.27 -0.04
N LEU A 85 7.33 15.78 -0.53
CA LEU A 85 8.61 16.46 -0.71
C LEU A 85 8.82 16.73 -2.20
N ALA A 86 9.49 17.85 -2.53
CA ALA A 86 9.78 18.22 -3.92
C ALA A 86 11.11 17.62 -4.40
N GLU A 87 12.23 18.25 -4.05
CA GLU A 87 13.58 17.86 -4.45
C GLU A 87 14.54 17.76 -3.25
N VAL A 88 14.33 18.60 -2.23
CA VAL A 88 15.13 18.70 -1.00
C VAL A 88 14.19 18.79 0.20
N VAL A 89 14.64 18.28 1.34
CA VAL A 89 13.96 18.52 2.62
C VAL A 89 14.27 19.94 3.07
N LYS A 90 13.29 20.85 3.02
CA LYS A 90 13.43 22.19 3.58
C LYS A 90 13.11 22.22 5.07
N PRO A 91 13.52 23.27 5.81
CA PRO A 91 13.18 23.40 7.23
C PRO A 91 11.67 23.32 7.50
N GLU A 92 10.83 23.87 6.62
CA GLU A 92 9.37 23.81 6.77
C GLU A 92 8.82 22.39 6.53
N ASP A 93 9.53 21.57 5.73
CA ASP A 93 9.18 20.16 5.56
C ASP A 93 9.39 19.40 6.88
N ARG A 94 10.54 19.61 7.53
CA ARG A 94 10.85 19.02 8.85
C ARG A 94 9.88 19.49 9.93
N ALA A 95 9.60 20.79 9.99
CA ALA A 95 8.65 21.34 10.94
C ALA A 95 7.24 20.76 10.72
N GLY A 96 6.84 20.60 9.44
CA GLY A 96 5.56 20.00 9.09
C GLY A 96 5.45 18.52 9.51
N ILE A 97 6.54 17.75 9.39
CA ILE A 97 6.59 16.35 9.83
C ILE A 97 6.61 16.27 11.37
N ALA A 98 7.40 17.11 12.04
CA ALA A 98 7.50 17.13 13.50
C ALA A 98 6.18 17.48 14.20
N VAL A 99 5.28 18.23 13.56
CA VAL A 99 3.93 18.51 14.10
C VAL A 99 3.02 17.27 14.03
N LEU A 100 3.34 16.29 13.19
CA LEU A 100 2.57 15.05 13.03
C LEU A 100 3.02 13.95 14.00
N GLU A 101 4.29 13.96 14.42
CA GLU A 101 4.86 13.01 15.40
C GLU A 101 3.98 12.84 16.67
N PRO A 102 3.47 13.90 17.32
CA PRO A 102 2.66 13.76 18.54
C PRO A 102 1.28 13.12 18.31
N THR A 103 0.84 12.98 17.04
CA THR A 103 -0.51 12.49 16.73
C THR A 103 -0.62 10.97 16.69
N GLU A 104 0.48 10.24 16.91
CA GLU A 104 0.60 8.77 16.77
C GLU A 104 0.17 8.25 15.38
N ARG A 105 -0.01 9.15 14.40
CA ARG A 105 -0.43 8.79 13.05
C ARG A 105 0.78 8.40 12.22
N PRO A 106 0.70 7.30 11.46
CA PRO A 106 1.75 6.92 10.54
C PRO A 106 1.98 8.01 9.47
N VAL A 107 3.24 8.42 9.32
CA VAL A 107 3.67 9.37 8.29
C VAL A 107 4.53 8.64 7.25
N LEU A 108 4.13 8.72 5.98
CA LEU A 108 4.91 8.26 4.82
C LEU A 108 5.34 9.48 4.02
N ALA A 109 6.64 9.74 3.88
CA ALA A 109 7.11 10.81 3.02
C ALA A 109 7.25 10.32 1.57
N VAL A 110 7.03 11.21 0.60
CA VAL A 110 7.18 10.88 -0.83
C VAL A 110 7.89 11.98 -1.58
N LEU A 111 8.83 11.61 -2.45
CA LEU A 111 9.53 12.50 -3.36
C LEU A 111 8.73 12.64 -4.65
N THR A 112 7.98 13.74 -4.79
CA THR A 112 7.00 13.96 -5.87
C THR A 112 7.57 14.43 -7.20
N MET A 113 8.81 14.94 -7.19
CA MET A 113 9.53 15.35 -8.39
C MET A 113 10.69 14.39 -8.68
N ALA A 114 10.46 13.10 -8.43
CA ALA A 114 11.43 12.03 -8.62
C ALA A 114 11.88 11.89 -10.10
N ASP A 115 11.05 12.32 -11.04
CA ASP A 115 11.35 12.37 -12.47
C ASP A 115 12.12 13.62 -12.92
N LYS A 116 12.34 14.57 -12.01
CA LYS A 116 13.06 15.85 -12.25
C LYS A 116 14.41 15.93 -11.56
N THR A 117 14.87 14.85 -10.93
CA THR A 117 16.20 14.81 -10.33
C THR A 117 17.26 14.69 -11.44
N ASP A 118 17.71 15.82 -11.95
CA ASP A 118 18.81 15.91 -12.93
C ASP A 118 20.15 15.52 -12.30
N VAL A 119 21.05 14.84 -13.06
CA VAL A 119 22.47 15.22 -13.25
C VAL A 119 23.07 14.56 -14.51
N VAL A 120 22.54 13.44 -15.01
CA VAL A 120 23.00 12.83 -16.27
C VAL A 120 21.76 12.63 -17.12
N GLY A 121 21.81 12.92 -18.42
CA GLY A 121 20.66 12.79 -19.32
C GLY A 121 20.03 11.38 -19.28
N PHE A 122 19.11 11.07 -20.18
CA PHE A 122 18.47 9.75 -20.25
C PHE A 122 19.43 8.52 -20.38
N ALA A 123 20.75 8.72 -20.37
CA ALA A 123 21.79 7.71 -20.26
C ALA A 123 21.96 7.17 -18.82
N GLY A 124 21.83 5.84 -18.66
CA GLY A 124 21.96 5.12 -17.39
C GLY A 124 20.70 4.33 -17.03
N ALA A 125 20.48 4.08 -15.74
CA ALA A 125 19.29 3.37 -15.24
C ALA A 125 17.99 4.23 -15.22
N GLY A 126 18.08 5.51 -15.62
CA GLY A 126 16.97 6.45 -15.73
C GLY A 126 16.66 7.26 -14.45
N PRO A 127 15.88 8.36 -14.56
CA PRO A 127 15.59 9.29 -13.45
C PRO A 127 15.05 8.61 -12.19
N MET A 128 14.20 7.59 -12.35
CA MET A 128 13.56 6.92 -11.21
C MET A 128 14.53 6.04 -10.40
N ALA A 129 15.59 5.52 -11.03
CA ALA A 129 16.65 4.82 -10.32
C ALA A 129 17.51 5.80 -9.49
N GLY A 130 17.78 7.00 -10.03
CA GLY A 130 18.45 8.08 -9.28
C GLY A 130 17.58 8.59 -8.12
N ALA A 131 16.27 8.66 -8.31
CA ALA A 131 15.33 9.05 -7.27
C ALA A 131 15.33 8.09 -6.08
N LEU A 132 15.46 6.78 -6.29
CA LEU A 132 15.59 5.79 -5.21
C LEU A 132 16.79 6.08 -4.31
N GLN A 133 17.98 6.29 -4.88
CA GLN A 133 19.18 6.65 -4.12
C GLN A 133 18.99 7.98 -3.36
N ARG A 134 18.32 8.95 -3.99
CA ARG A 134 18.00 10.22 -3.35
C ARG A 134 17.05 10.05 -2.17
N CYS A 135 16.10 9.13 -2.27
CA CYS A 135 15.14 8.86 -1.20
C CYS A 135 15.81 8.33 0.08
N GLU A 136 16.90 7.56 -0.02
CA GLU A 136 17.66 7.11 1.16
C GLU A 136 18.25 8.31 1.93
N LEU A 137 18.88 9.24 1.22
CA LEU A 137 19.41 10.48 1.80
C LEU A 137 18.28 11.33 2.41
N LEU A 138 17.18 11.51 1.68
CA LEU A 138 16.06 12.31 2.15
C LEU A 138 15.36 11.67 3.35
N SER A 139 15.32 10.34 3.43
CA SER A 139 14.77 9.61 4.59
C SER A 139 15.54 9.95 5.86
N THR A 140 16.88 9.98 5.76
CA THR A 140 17.75 10.40 6.87
C THR A 140 17.48 11.85 7.28
N LEU A 141 17.28 12.74 6.31
CA LEU A 141 17.05 14.17 6.57
C LEU A 141 15.64 14.49 7.07
N ALA A 142 14.65 13.70 6.69
CA ALA A 142 13.25 13.84 7.08
C ALA A 142 12.92 13.12 8.40
N GLY A 143 13.71 12.11 8.77
CA GLY A 143 13.47 11.27 9.94
C GLY A 143 12.40 10.19 9.72
N VAL A 144 11.86 10.08 8.50
CA VAL A 144 10.82 9.12 8.11
C VAL A 144 11.17 8.51 6.75
N PRO A 145 10.70 7.28 6.43
CA PRO A 145 10.90 6.68 5.11
C PRO A 145 10.35 7.58 3.99
N VAL A 146 11.12 7.73 2.92
CA VAL A 146 10.76 8.49 1.71
C VAL A 146 10.68 7.54 0.52
N GLU A 147 9.60 7.62 -0.25
CA GLU A 147 9.41 6.86 -1.49
C GLU A 147 9.36 7.75 -2.74
N PRO A 148 9.97 7.37 -3.86
CA PRO A 148 9.87 8.15 -5.09
C PRO A 148 8.52 7.96 -5.76
N ILE A 149 7.95 9.06 -6.28
CA ILE A 149 6.72 9.02 -7.05
C ILE A 149 6.71 10.08 -8.14
N SER A 150 6.26 9.71 -9.34
CA SER A 150 5.76 10.69 -10.31
C SER A 150 4.23 10.65 -10.31
N ALA A 151 3.63 11.55 -9.53
CA ALA A 151 2.17 11.62 -9.40
C ALA A 151 1.49 11.93 -10.75
N LEU A 152 2.18 12.64 -11.64
CA LEU A 152 1.66 12.98 -12.95
C LEU A 152 1.54 11.74 -13.85
N LEU A 153 2.58 10.89 -13.90
CA LEU A 153 2.51 9.63 -14.65
C LEU A 153 1.47 8.67 -14.05
N ALA A 154 1.31 8.67 -12.73
CA ALA A 154 0.28 7.88 -12.07
C ALA A 154 -1.14 8.31 -12.51
N VAL A 155 -1.42 9.62 -12.53
CA VAL A 155 -2.69 10.17 -13.02
C VAL A 155 -2.92 9.83 -14.50
N ALA A 156 -1.92 10.03 -15.36
CA ALA A 156 -2.03 9.70 -16.78
C ALA A 156 -2.29 8.20 -17.03
N ALA A 157 -1.72 7.31 -16.21
CA ALA A 157 -1.99 5.88 -16.31
C ALA A 157 -3.43 5.53 -15.88
N LEU A 158 -3.93 6.19 -14.82
CA LEU A 158 -5.28 6.01 -14.28
C LEU A 158 -6.35 6.51 -15.25
N ASP A 159 -6.30 7.80 -15.60
CA ASP A 159 -7.34 8.49 -16.37
C ASP A 159 -7.23 8.27 -17.88
N ASP A 160 -6.10 7.72 -18.32
CA ASP A 160 -5.72 7.66 -19.73
C ASP A 160 -5.53 9.05 -20.35
N LEU A 161 -4.95 9.09 -21.54
CA LEU A 161 -4.81 10.31 -22.34
C LEU A 161 -5.97 10.41 -23.35
N ASP A 162 -6.32 11.64 -23.71
CA ASP A 162 -7.29 11.88 -24.78
C ASP A 162 -6.74 11.42 -26.15
N GLU A 163 -7.64 11.22 -27.12
CA GLU A 163 -7.24 10.70 -28.43
C GLU A 163 -6.30 11.66 -29.18
N ARG A 164 -6.41 12.97 -28.93
CA ARG A 164 -5.54 13.98 -29.53
C ARG A 164 -4.10 13.83 -29.02
N SER A 165 -3.93 13.56 -27.74
CA SER A 165 -2.64 13.30 -27.10
C SER A 165 -2.04 12.00 -27.61
N TRP A 166 -2.85 10.95 -27.79
CA TRP A 166 -2.38 9.70 -28.42
C TRP A 166 -1.95 9.90 -29.88
N CYS A 167 -2.68 10.67 -30.67
CA CYS A 167 -2.27 11.03 -32.04
C CYS A 167 -0.95 11.82 -32.04
N ALA A 168 -0.80 12.80 -31.15
CA ALA A 168 0.43 13.57 -31.01
C ALA A 168 1.62 12.67 -30.63
N LEU A 169 1.45 11.76 -29.65
CA LEU A 169 2.49 10.81 -29.27
C LEU A 169 2.90 9.87 -30.42
N ARG A 170 1.94 9.39 -31.21
CA ARG A 170 2.23 8.57 -32.41
C ARG A 170 2.99 9.36 -33.47
N ALA A 171 2.60 10.61 -33.72
CA ALA A 171 3.30 11.50 -34.66
C ALA A 171 4.74 11.79 -34.19
N LEU A 172 4.94 12.08 -32.89
CA LEU A 172 6.26 12.27 -32.32
C LEU A 172 7.10 10.99 -32.35
N ALA A 173 6.49 9.82 -32.14
CA ALA A 173 7.20 8.54 -32.22
C ALA A 173 7.73 8.25 -33.63
N ALA A 174 6.98 8.63 -34.66
CA ALA A 174 7.39 8.56 -36.06
C ALA A 174 8.40 9.66 -36.48
N HIS A 175 8.54 10.73 -35.69
CA HIS A 175 9.40 11.86 -36.03
C HIS A 175 10.86 11.60 -35.58
N PRO A 176 11.84 11.61 -36.51
CA PRO A 176 13.23 11.25 -36.20
C PRO A 176 13.90 12.21 -35.20
N ALA A 177 13.55 13.51 -35.25
CA ALA A 177 14.13 14.52 -34.34
C ALA A 177 13.48 14.58 -32.95
N ALA A 178 12.42 13.79 -32.68
CA ALA A 178 11.68 13.93 -31.42
C ALA A 178 12.50 13.54 -30.18
N GLY A 179 13.45 12.60 -30.30
CA GLY A 179 14.33 12.23 -29.18
C GLY A 179 15.24 13.39 -28.75
N ALA A 180 15.94 13.99 -29.72
CA ALA A 180 16.83 15.12 -29.46
C ALA A 180 16.10 16.35 -28.87
N ALA A 181 14.82 16.55 -29.23
CA ALA A 181 14.01 17.62 -28.67
C ALA A 181 13.61 17.38 -27.19
N LEU A 182 13.62 16.12 -26.73
CA LEU A 182 13.29 15.74 -25.36
C LEU A 182 14.51 15.75 -24.42
N ASP A 183 15.71 15.54 -24.96
CA ASP A 183 16.97 15.66 -24.21
C ASP A 183 17.29 17.12 -23.82
N GLY A 184 16.54 18.08 -24.36
CA GLY A 184 16.64 19.51 -24.06
C GLY A 184 15.74 19.96 -22.90
N SER A 185 15.32 21.23 -22.95
CA SER A 185 14.41 21.82 -21.96
C SER A 185 12.96 21.79 -22.42
N HIS A 186 12.03 22.10 -21.51
CA HIS A 186 10.61 22.28 -21.86
C HIS A 186 10.45 23.31 -22.99
N ALA A 187 11.20 24.41 -22.95
CA ALA A 187 11.18 25.44 -23.98
C ALA A 187 11.70 24.90 -25.32
N GLY A 188 12.76 24.09 -25.31
CA GLY A 188 13.29 23.43 -26.50
C GLY A 188 12.29 22.48 -27.13
N PHE A 189 11.62 21.66 -26.32
CA PHE A 189 10.57 20.77 -26.82
C PHE A 189 9.37 21.52 -27.41
N LEU A 190 9.02 22.70 -26.89
CA LEU A 190 7.92 23.53 -27.40
C LEU A 190 8.27 24.33 -28.65
N SER A 191 9.54 24.69 -28.84
CA SER A 191 10.01 25.47 -30.00
C SER A 191 10.45 24.61 -31.19
N ALA A 192 10.76 23.33 -30.97
CA ALA A 192 11.20 22.41 -32.02
C ALA A 192 10.17 22.29 -33.16
N ASP A 193 10.64 22.00 -34.37
CA ASP A 193 9.77 21.62 -35.49
C ASP A 193 9.61 20.09 -35.51
N LEU A 194 8.46 19.62 -35.01
CA LEU A 194 8.18 18.19 -34.79
C LEU A 194 6.91 17.73 -35.51
N GLY A 195 6.33 18.56 -36.38
CA GLY A 195 5.07 18.25 -37.08
C GLY A 195 3.84 18.14 -36.16
N VAL A 196 3.98 18.42 -34.86
CA VAL A 196 2.88 18.43 -33.88
C VAL A 196 2.67 19.86 -33.36
N PRO A 197 1.43 20.39 -33.40
CA PRO A 197 1.14 21.74 -32.94
C PRO A 197 1.64 22.00 -31.51
N THR A 198 2.20 23.19 -31.26
CA THR A 198 2.74 23.57 -29.95
C THR A 198 1.71 23.43 -28.81
N GLY A 199 0.43 23.76 -29.06
CA GLY A 199 -0.62 23.56 -28.08
C GLY A 199 -0.90 22.09 -27.73
N GLN A 200 -0.64 21.15 -28.65
CA GLN A 200 -0.72 19.71 -28.34
C GLN A 200 0.51 19.25 -27.54
N ARG A 201 1.70 19.76 -27.88
CA ARG A 201 2.92 19.48 -27.11
C ARG A 201 2.83 20.02 -25.68
N LEU A 202 2.25 21.20 -25.48
CA LEU A 202 2.01 21.76 -24.16
C LEU A 202 1.08 20.86 -23.34
N ARG A 203 -0.03 20.38 -23.92
CA ARG A 203 -0.93 19.43 -23.25
C ARG A 203 -0.23 18.13 -22.85
N LEU A 204 0.67 17.62 -23.70
CA LEU A 204 1.48 16.45 -23.37
C LEU A 204 2.40 16.72 -22.17
N LEU A 205 3.08 17.88 -22.13
CA LEU A 205 3.89 18.26 -20.98
C LEU A 205 3.06 18.42 -19.70
N GLU A 206 1.87 19.01 -19.79
CA GLU A 206 0.95 19.15 -18.66
C GLU A 206 0.46 17.79 -18.12
N SER A 207 0.41 16.76 -18.97
CA SER A 207 -0.14 15.44 -18.64
C SER A 207 0.93 14.39 -18.30
N LEU A 208 2.15 14.53 -18.81
CA LEU A 208 3.20 13.51 -18.72
C LEU A 208 4.58 14.07 -18.36
N ASP A 209 4.80 15.38 -18.47
CA ASP A 209 6.14 15.99 -18.49
C ASP A 209 7.02 15.44 -19.65
N LEU A 210 8.22 15.98 -19.82
CA LEU A 210 9.23 15.51 -20.78
C LEU A 210 9.56 14.03 -20.57
N PHE A 211 9.73 13.61 -19.31
CA PHE A 211 10.08 12.23 -18.97
C PHE A 211 8.99 11.23 -19.43
N GLY A 212 7.72 11.51 -19.12
CA GLY A 212 6.63 10.65 -19.55
C GLY A 212 6.41 10.66 -21.06
N VAL A 213 6.60 11.81 -21.71
CA VAL A 213 6.54 11.90 -23.18
C VAL A 213 7.64 11.06 -23.82
N ALA A 214 8.87 11.10 -23.29
CA ALA A 214 9.98 10.28 -23.78
C ALA A 214 9.69 8.78 -23.65
N ILE A 215 9.19 8.34 -22.49
CA ILE A 215 8.80 6.94 -22.26
C ILE A 215 7.71 6.50 -23.25
N ALA A 216 6.67 7.31 -23.41
CA ALA A 216 5.55 6.98 -24.28
C ALA A 216 5.99 6.88 -25.74
N ILE A 217 6.82 7.81 -26.23
CA ILE A 217 7.39 7.78 -27.58
C ILE A 217 8.22 6.52 -27.79
N GLU A 218 9.11 6.18 -26.86
CA GLU A 218 9.98 5.02 -27.01
C GLU A 218 9.19 3.71 -26.98
N ALA A 219 8.17 3.60 -26.12
CA ALA A 219 7.29 2.44 -26.10
C ALA A 219 6.51 2.30 -27.42
N LEU A 220 6.00 3.40 -27.98
CA LEU A 220 5.29 3.39 -29.26
C LEU A 220 6.20 3.01 -30.43
N ARG A 221 7.47 3.45 -30.44
CA ARG A 221 8.47 3.03 -31.44
C ARG A 221 8.71 1.52 -31.42
N ARG A 222 8.60 0.89 -30.24
CA ARG A 222 8.68 -0.56 -30.07
C ARG A 222 7.37 -1.30 -30.37
N GLY A 223 6.36 -0.60 -30.90
CA GLY A 223 5.07 -1.18 -31.26
C GLY A 223 4.13 -1.42 -30.08
N ALA A 224 4.36 -0.79 -28.92
CA ALA A 224 3.48 -0.96 -27.77
C ALA A 224 2.08 -0.38 -28.02
N ALA A 225 1.05 -1.13 -27.61
CA ALA A 225 -0.33 -0.67 -27.59
C ALA A 225 -0.58 0.34 -26.46
N ARG A 226 -1.66 1.14 -26.57
CA ARG A 226 -2.11 2.11 -25.56
C ARG A 226 -2.16 1.54 -24.13
N THR A 227 -2.70 0.33 -23.98
CA THR A 227 -2.78 -0.35 -22.68
C THR A 227 -1.41 -0.71 -22.11
N GLN A 228 -0.45 -1.09 -22.97
CA GLN A 228 0.92 -1.41 -22.55
C GLN A 228 1.68 -0.15 -22.13
N VAL A 229 1.51 0.96 -22.85
CA VAL A 229 2.09 2.26 -22.45
C VAL A 229 1.52 2.71 -21.11
N ARG A 230 0.21 2.61 -20.89
CA ARG A 230 -0.41 2.94 -19.59
C ARG A 230 0.13 2.08 -18.45
N ALA A 231 0.26 0.77 -18.65
CA ALA A 231 0.84 -0.13 -17.68
C ALA A 231 2.30 0.25 -17.35
N LEU A 232 3.07 0.67 -18.37
CA LEU A 232 4.43 1.15 -18.19
C LEU A 232 4.48 2.46 -17.38
N LEU A 233 3.61 3.42 -17.69
CA LEU A 233 3.50 4.68 -16.94
C LEU A 233 3.15 4.42 -15.47
N ARG A 234 2.18 3.53 -15.19
CA ARG A 234 1.84 3.13 -13.81
C ARG A 234 3.05 2.55 -13.10
N LYS A 235 3.72 1.59 -13.73
CA LYS A 235 4.89 0.92 -13.15
C LYS A 235 6.01 1.92 -12.82
N ILE A 236 6.33 2.82 -13.76
CA ILE A 236 7.41 3.80 -13.60
C ILE A 236 7.02 4.89 -12.59
N SER A 237 5.73 5.20 -12.44
CA SER A 237 5.28 6.24 -11.52
C SER A 237 5.60 5.97 -10.05
N GLY A 238 5.84 4.71 -9.65
CA GLY A 238 6.05 4.33 -8.24
C GLY A 238 4.77 4.25 -7.40
N ILE A 239 3.60 4.54 -7.97
CA ILE A 239 2.33 4.63 -7.22
C ILE A 239 1.97 3.34 -6.46
N ASP A 240 2.25 2.17 -7.04
CA ASP A 240 1.92 0.88 -6.42
C ASP A 240 2.69 0.66 -5.11
N ALA A 241 3.96 1.08 -5.06
CA ALA A 241 4.77 1.02 -3.84
C ALA A 241 4.26 2.00 -2.78
N VAL A 242 3.92 3.23 -3.17
CA VAL A 242 3.36 4.22 -2.25
C VAL A 242 2.01 3.76 -1.68
N VAL A 243 1.13 3.17 -2.50
CA VAL A 243 -0.15 2.60 -2.06
C VAL A 243 0.09 1.45 -1.08
N ALA A 244 0.99 0.52 -1.41
CA ALA A 244 1.32 -0.60 -0.54
C ALA A 244 1.87 -0.12 0.82
N ASN A 245 2.77 0.85 0.82
CA ASN A 245 3.34 1.42 2.04
C ASN A 245 2.32 2.22 2.85
N ALA A 246 1.40 2.95 2.21
CA ALA A 246 0.30 3.63 2.90
C ALA A 246 -0.68 2.63 3.55
N VAL A 247 -0.98 1.52 2.87
CA VAL A 247 -1.77 0.41 3.42
C VAL A 247 -1.06 -0.21 4.61
N ALA A 248 0.23 -0.53 4.47
CA ALA A 248 1.02 -1.12 5.54
C ALA A 248 1.06 -0.19 6.76
N ALA A 249 1.33 1.10 6.55
CA ALA A 249 1.39 2.08 7.63
C ALA A 249 0.05 2.20 8.39
N GLY A 250 -1.08 2.05 7.70
CA GLY A 250 -2.42 2.04 8.30
C GLY A 250 -2.88 0.70 8.91
N ALA A 251 -2.03 -0.33 8.96
CA ALA A 251 -2.41 -1.65 9.45
C ALA A 251 -2.87 -1.64 10.92
N GLY A 252 -2.21 -0.84 11.78
CA GLY A 252 -2.62 -0.67 13.19
C GLY A 252 -4.04 -0.11 13.33
N VAL A 253 -4.40 0.89 12.53
CA VAL A 253 -5.75 1.48 12.51
C VAL A 253 -6.79 0.46 12.05
N ARG A 254 -6.49 -0.29 10.99
CA ARG A 254 -7.36 -1.37 10.49
C ARG A 254 -7.54 -2.47 11.52
N TYR A 255 -6.48 -2.86 12.23
CA TYR A 255 -6.56 -3.83 13.31
C TYR A 255 -7.41 -3.31 14.48
N GLY A 256 -7.28 -2.03 14.85
CA GLY A 256 -8.18 -1.39 15.82
C GLY A 256 -9.66 -1.53 15.42
N ARG A 257 -9.99 -1.30 14.15
CA ARG A 257 -11.36 -1.51 13.62
C ARG A 257 -11.83 -2.97 13.73
N VAL A 258 -10.93 -3.93 13.52
CA VAL A 258 -11.23 -5.36 13.72
C VAL A 258 -11.57 -5.62 15.19
N LEU A 259 -10.80 -5.08 16.14
CA LEU A 259 -11.08 -5.24 17.56
C LEU A 259 -12.41 -4.60 17.98
N GLU A 260 -12.71 -3.40 17.49
CA GLU A 260 -14.00 -2.75 17.73
C GLU A 260 -15.16 -3.59 17.18
N ALA A 261 -15.00 -4.15 15.99
CA ALA A 261 -16.01 -5.03 15.39
C ALA A 261 -16.20 -6.32 16.20
N VAL A 262 -15.11 -6.97 16.60
CA VAL A 262 -15.14 -8.18 17.43
C VAL A 262 -15.82 -7.90 18.76
N ALA A 263 -15.46 -6.82 19.45
CA ALA A 263 -16.09 -6.46 20.73
C ALA A 263 -17.59 -6.23 20.58
N ALA A 264 -18.03 -5.58 19.49
CA ALA A 264 -19.45 -5.40 19.21
C ALA A 264 -20.17 -6.73 18.90
N LEU A 265 -19.53 -7.64 18.17
CA LEU A 265 -20.06 -8.97 17.87
C LEU A 265 -20.11 -9.86 19.12
N GLU A 266 -19.14 -9.78 20.03
CA GLU A 266 -19.13 -10.54 21.28
C GLU A 266 -20.33 -10.19 22.17
N VAL A 267 -20.79 -8.93 22.16
CA VAL A 267 -22.03 -8.52 22.84
C VAL A 267 -23.26 -9.18 22.21
N LEU A 268 -23.30 -9.29 20.88
CA LEU A 268 -24.41 -9.93 20.16
C LEU A 268 -24.41 -11.45 20.34
N ALA A 269 -23.22 -12.07 20.36
CA ALA A 269 -23.02 -13.51 20.49
C ALA A 269 -23.61 -14.10 21.78
N VAL A 270 -23.83 -13.29 22.82
CA VAL A 270 -24.51 -13.72 24.06
C VAL A 270 -25.92 -14.25 23.78
N ALA A 271 -26.59 -13.70 22.76
CA ALA A 271 -27.96 -14.06 22.40
C ALA A 271 -28.07 -14.70 21.00
N ASP A 272 -26.96 -14.79 20.25
CA ASP A 272 -26.94 -15.24 18.86
C ASP A 272 -25.82 -16.28 18.66
N GLU A 273 -26.23 -17.54 18.49
CA GLU A 273 -25.33 -18.67 18.28
C GLU A 273 -24.56 -18.56 16.97
N GLN A 274 -25.17 -18.01 15.90
CA GLN A 274 -24.51 -17.84 14.61
C GLN A 274 -23.35 -16.84 14.71
N VAL A 275 -23.50 -15.77 15.50
CA VAL A 275 -22.42 -14.81 15.76
C VAL A 275 -21.32 -15.45 16.63
N SER A 276 -21.69 -16.28 17.60
CA SER A 276 -20.74 -17.06 18.41
C SER A 276 -19.92 -18.03 17.55
N GLU A 277 -20.57 -18.78 16.66
CA GLU A 277 -19.94 -19.68 15.70
C GLU A 277 -18.97 -18.94 14.77
N PHE A 278 -19.39 -17.80 14.23
CA PHE A 278 -18.53 -16.93 13.42
C PHE A 278 -17.24 -16.55 14.16
N LEU A 279 -17.36 -16.04 15.40
CA LEU A 279 -16.21 -15.61 16.20
C LEU A 279 -15.26 -16.77 16.56
N ALA A 280 -15.80 -17.99 16.69
CA ALA A 280 -15.02 -19.19 16.97
C ALA A 280 -14.42 -19.85 15.70
N GLY A 281 -14.97 -19.52 14.53
CA GLY A 281 -14.67 -20.10 13.23
C GLY A 281 -13.22 -19.90 12.79
N GLU A 282 -12.69 -20.87 12.03
CA GLU A 282 -11.30 -20.87 11.58
C GLU A 282 -10.98 -19.63 10.74
N ALA A 283 -11.82 -19.30 9.75
CA ALA A 283 -11.60 -18.16 8.86
C ALA A 283 -11.49 -16.83 9.62
N ALA A 284 -12.41 -16.55 10.53
CA ALA A 284 -12.39 -15.34 11.35
C ALA A 284 -11.16 -15.28 12.27
N VAL A 285 -10.77 -16.41 12.89
CA VAL A 285 -9.59 -16.46 13.76
C VAL A 285 -8.29 -16.25 12.96
N LEU A 286 -8.16 -16.86 11.78
CA LEU A 286 -6.98 -16.69 10.93
C LEU A 286 -6.90 -15.28 10.34
N ALA A 287 -8.03 -14.71 9.93
CA ALA A 287 -8.08 -13.33 9.44
C ALA A 287 -7.67 -12.33 10.53
N ARG A 288 -8.15 -12.51 11.77
CA ARG A 288 -7.73 -11.72 12.94
C ARG A 288 -6.24 -11.85 13.23
N MET A 289 -5.71 -13.07 13.23
CA MET A 289 -4.26 -13.29 13.38
C MET A 289 -3.48 -12.57 12.28
N SER A 290 -3.91 -12.66 11.02
CA SER A 290 -3.24 -11.98 9.92
C SER A 290 -3.28 -10.46 10.09
N ALA A 291 -4.41 -9.89 10.48
CA ALA A 291 -4.53 -8.45 10.75
C ALA A 291 -3.64 -8.00 11.92
N ALA A 292 -3.51 -8.84 12.95
CA ALA A 292 -2.61 -8.63 14.07
C ALA A 292 -1.13 -8.69 13.65
N LEU A 293 -0.75 -9.61 12.75
CA LEU A 293 0.62 -9.68 12.20
C LEU A 293 0.95 -8.46 11.34
N ASP A 294 0.00 -8.00 10.52
CA ASP A 294 0.14 -6.77 9.72
C ASP A 294 0.40 -5.57 10.66
N ALA A 295 -0.39 -5.42 11.73
CA ALA A 295 -0.20 -4.37 12.73
C ALA A 295 1.12 -4.50 13.51
N ALA A 296 1.48 -5.71 13.96
CA ALA A 296 2.73 -5.96 14.70
C ALA A 296 3.96 -5.51 13.91
N SER A 297 3.97 -5.78 12.60
CA SER A 297 5.05 -5.40 11.69
C SER A 297 5.27 -3.89 11.66
N THR A 298 4.20 -3.09 11.75
CA THR A 298 4.31 -1.60 11.79
C THR A 298 4.93 -1.07 13.07
N TRP A 299 4.77 -1.79 14.18
CA TRP A 299 5.36 -1.40 15.47
C TRP A 299 6.82 -1.85 15.62
N GLY A 300 7.46 -2.32 14.54
CA GLY A 300 8.80 -2.87 14.57
C GLY A 300 8.92 -4.13 15.42
N LEU A 301 7.80 -4.77 15.77
CA LEU A 301 7.82 -6.09 16.37
C LEU A 301 8.07 -7.05 15.23
N ASP A 302 9.29 -7.58 15.14
CA ASP A 302 9.53 -8.76 14.30
C ASP A 302 8.48 -9.81 14.70
N PRO A 303 7.61 -10.26 13.78
CA PRO A 303 6.65 -11.32 14.07
C PRO A 303 7.28 -12.67 14.47
N PHE A 304 8.60 -12.68 14.68
CA PHE A 304 9.46 -13.77 15.09
C PHE A 304 9.35 -14.91 14.09
N GLY A 305 9.79 -14.62 12.88
CA GLY A 305 9.99 -15.59 11.80
C GLY A 305 9.36 -15.13 10.49
N ALA A 306 10.23 -14.89 9.50
CA ALA A 306 9.90 -14.86 8.08
C ALA A 306 8.78 -15.85 7.77
N ALA A 307 7.73 -15.39 7.08
CA ALA A 307 6.59 -16.16 6.53
C ALA A 307 6.50 -17.61 7.04
N VAL A 308 6.19 -17.82 8.33
CA VAL A 308 6.11 -19.19 8.87
C VAL A 308 5.05 -19.93 8.06
N PRO A 309 5.42 -21.04 7.39
CA PRO A 309 4.47 -21.80 6.61
C PRO A 309 3.27 -22.22 7.47
N PRO A 310 2.04 -22.07 6.97
CA PRO A 310 0.84 -22.46 7.71
C PRO A 310 0.84 -23.96 8.05
N ASP A 311 1.56 -24.77 7.27
CA ASP A 311 1.60 -26.22 7.36
C ASP A 311 2.84 -26.76 8.09
N ASP A 312 3.62 -25.90 8.76
CA ASP A 312 4.68 -26.30 9.69
C ASP A 312 4.17 -26.20 11.14
N PRO A 313 3.67 -27.30 11.75
CA PRO A 313 3.16 -27.26 13.10
C PRO A 313 4.22 -26.84 14.13
N GLY A 314 5.49 -27.22 13.93
CA GLY A 314 6.57 -26.88 14.85
C GLY A 314 6.78 -25.37 14.90
N ALA A 315 6.84 -24.72 13.75
CA ALA A 315 7.02 -23.29 13.67
C ALA A 315 5.80 -22.50 14.17
N GLN A 316 4.57 -22.98 13.94
CA GLN A 316 3.36 -22.36 14.50
C GLN A 316 3.31 -22.43 16.02
N LEU A 317 3.69 -23.57 16.62
CA LEU A 317 3.76 -23.71 18.07
C LEU A 317 4.83 -22.80 18.68
N GLN A 318 6.01 -22.70 18.04
CA GLN A 318 7.07 -21.78 18.47
C GLN A 318 6.62 -20.33 18.46
N ARG A 319 5.91 -19.89 17.40
CA ARG A 319 5.32 -18.55 17.32
C ARG A 319 4.35 -18.30 18.48
N ALA A 320 3.43 -19.23 18.74
CA ALA A 320 2.47 -19.12 19.84
C ALA A 320 3.18 -18.98 21.21
N LEU A 321 4.19 -19.80 21.48
CA LEU A 321 4.93 -19.74 22.74
C LEU A 321 5.70 -18.42 22.90
N ARG A 322 6.31 -17.90 21.84
CA ARG A 322 7.05 -16.63 21.86
C ARG A 322 6.12 -15.45 22.12
N TRP A 323 5.01 -15.36 21.40
CA TRP A 323 4.03 -14.29 21.59
C TRP A 323 3.35 -14.34 22.97
N ARG A 324 3.12 -15.53 23.51
CA ARG A 324 2.65 -15.70 24.90
C ARG A 324 3.67 -15.14 25.91
N ARG A 325 4.97 -15.44 25.75
CA ARG A 325 6.03 -14.91 26.63
C ARG A 325 6.15 -13.38 26.50
N HIS A 326 6.15 -12.85 25.28
CA HIS A 326 6.21 -11.41 25.03
C HIS A 326 5.04 -10.67 25.71
N ARG A 327 3.83 -11.24 25.65
CA ARG A 327 2.65 -10.71 26.38
C ARG A 327 2.85 -10.73 27.90
N SER A 328 3.41 -11.81 28.46
CA SER A 328 3.61 -11.97 29.91
C SER A 328 4.73 -11.09 30.48
N GLN A 329 5.72 -10.71 29.67
CA GLN A 329 6.88 -9.93 30.11
C GLN A 329 6.62 -8.42 30.17
N ARG A 330 5.52 -7.92 29.59
CA ARG A 330 5.10 -6.53 29.77
C ARG A 330 4.38 -6.38 31.12
N GLY A 331 5.05 -5.73 32.08
CA GLY A 331 4.48 -5.36 33.37
C GLY A 331 3.33 -4.34 33.24
N PRO A 332 2.56 -4.09 34.31
CA PRO A 332 1.39 -3.20 34.31
C PRO A 332 1.70 -1.70 34.12
N ALA A 333 2.97 -1.30 33.97
CA ALA A 333 3.42 0.08 34.12
C ALA A 333 3.50 0.92 32.83
N ALA A 334 2.85 0.51 31.74
CA ALA A 334 2.78 1.31 30.51
C ALA A 334 1.31 1.47 30.09
N GLU A 335 0.56 2.29 30.82
CA GLU A 335 -0.79 2.69 30.44
C GLU A 335 -0.69 3.72 29.30
N SER A 336 -0.66 3.21 28.07
CA SER A 336 -0.93 3.96 26.84
C SER A 336 -1.95 3.14 26.05
N PRO A 337 -2.89 3.75 25.31
CA PRO A 337 -3.84 3.04 24.43
C PRO A 337 -3.15 2.01 23.51
N ASP A 338 -1.91 2.29 23.12
CA ASP A 338 -1.05 1.45 22.29
C ASP A 338 -0.61 0.14 22.98
N SER A 339 -0.53 0.14 24.32
CA SER A 339 -0.11 -1.03 25.10
C SER A 339 -1.19 -2.12 25.15
N ASP A 340 -2.46 -1.72 25.16
CA ASP A 340 -3.61 -2.62 25.08
C ASP A 340 -3.76 -3.19 23.67
N LEU A 341 -3.65 -2.34 22.64
CA LEU A 341 -3.70 -2.79 21.24
C LEU A 341 -2.64 -3.88 20.96
N ARG A 342 -1.42 -3.68 21.47
CA ARG A 342 -0.33 -4.67 21.38
C ARG A 342 -0.59 -5.93 22.20
N ARG A 343 -1.30 -5.84 23.33
CA ARG A 343 -1.69 -7.00 24.16
C ARG A 343 -2.72 -7.85 23.44
N TRP A 344 -3.75 -7.24 22.85
CA TRP A 344 -4.75 -7.92 22.03
C TRP A 344 -4.13 -8.56 20.80
N CYS A 345 -3.23 -7.84 20.12
CA CYS A 345 -2.43 -8.36 19.01
C CYS A 345 -1.74 -9.68 19.37
N GLY A 346 -1.06 -9.73 20.53
CA GLY A 346 -0.43 -10.97 20.99
C GLY A 346 -1.42 -12.11 21.25
N ALA A 347 -2.63 -11.81 21.72
CA ALA A 347 -3.66 -12.83 21.95
C ALA A 347 -4.17 -13.45 20.65
N ASP A 348 -4.47 -12.62 19.65
CA ASP A 348 -4.97 -13.09 18.35
C ASP A 348 -3.90 -13.87 17.58
N ILE A 349 -2.64 -13.45 17.65
CA ILE A 349 -1.51 -14.20 17.06
C ILE A 349 -1.36 -15.58 17.71
N VAL A 350 -1.40 -15.66 19.05
CA VAL A 350 -1.33 -16.94 19.77
C VAL A 350 -2.50 -17.84 19.37
N ARG A 351 -3.72 -17.30 19.33
CA ARG A 351 -4.93 -18.05 19.02
C ARG A 351 -4.88 -18.64 17.61
N GLY A 352 -4.56 -17.83 16.60
CA GLY A 352 -4.46 -18.31 15.22
C GLY A 352 -3.31 -19.29 15.02
N SER A 353 -2.18 -19.06 15.68
CA SER A 353 -1.02 -19.97 15.57
C SER A 353 -1.33 -21.35 16.18
N LEU A 354 -2.06 -21.41 17.29
CA LEU A 354 -2.54 -22.68 17.87
C LEU A 354 -3.61 -23.36 17.00
N ARG A 355 -4.45 -22.60 16.29
CA ARG A 355 -5.38 -23.17 15.30
C ARG A 355 -4.63 -23.84 14.14
N LEU A 356 -3.65 -23.14 13.54
CA LEU A 356 -2.82 -23.70 12.46
C LEU A 356 -2.02 -24.92 12.92
N TRP A 357 -1.45 -24.87 14.13
CA TRP A 357 -0.77 -26.02 14.73
C TRP A 357 -1.71 -27.23 14.87
N SER A 358 -2.91 -27.03 15.43
CA SER A 358 -3.90 -28.10 15.61
C SER A 358 -4.30 -28.73 14.27
N ARG A 359 -4.47 -27.91 13.23
CA ARG A 359 -4.81 -28.37 11.87
C ARG A 359 -3.69 -29.21 11.27
N ALA A 360 -2.47 -28.69 11.27
CA ALA A 360 -1.32 -29.37 10.67
C ALA A 360 -0.96 -30.66 11.44
N ALA A 361 -1.06 -30.66 12.77
CA ALA A 361 -0.87 -31.84 13.60
C ALA A 361 -1.97 -32.90 13.38
N GLY A 362 -3.23 -32.48 13.19
CA GLY A 362 -4.34 -33.38 12.84
C GLY A 362 -4.16 -34.04 11.47
N SER A 363 -3.73 -33.27 10.46
CA SER A 363 -3.43 -33.80 9.12
C SER A 363 -2.29 -34.83 9.13
N LEU A 364 -1.25 -34.62 9.96
CA LEU A 364 -0.16 -35.58 10.16
C LEU A 364 -0.62 -36.87 10.84
N ALA A 365 -1.60 -36.80 11.74
CA ALA A 365 -2.17 -37.98 12.40
C ALA A 365 -3.10 -38.79 11.48
N CYS A 366 -3.76 -38.15 10.51
CA CYS A 366 -4.59 -38.83 9.50
C CYS A 366 -3.78 -39.42 8.34
N ALA A 367 -2.57 -38.91 8.07
CA ALA A 367 -1.59 -39.50 7.16
C ALA A 367 -0.86 -40.65 7.86
N GLY A 368 -1.52 -41.81 8.00
CA GLY A 368 -0.95 -43.01 8.63
C GLY A 368 0.38 -43.46 7.99
N PRO A 369 1.15 -44.33 8.67
CA PRO A 369 2.46 -44.77 8.18
C PRO A 369 2.33 -45.47 6.82
N PRO A 370 3.30 -45.31 5.91
CA PRO A 370 3.30 -46.05 4.64
C PRO A 370 3.28 -47.54 4.97
N GLU A 371 2.32 -48.27 4.39
CA GLU A 371 2.17 -49.71 4.57
C GLU A 371 3.53 -50.40 4.33
N GLY A 372 4.11 -50.92 5.41
CA GLY A 372 5.35 -51.64 5.39
C GLY A 372 5.21 -52.86 4.49
N GLY A 373 5.97 -52.86 3.39
CA GLY A 373 6.20 -54.05 2.58
C GLY A 373 6.73 -55.17 3.47
N ARG A 374 5.93 -56.21 3.66
CA ARG A 374 6.40 -57.47 4.23
C ARG A 374 7.40 -58.10 3.25
N PRO A 375 8.61 -58.47 3.68
CA PRO A 375 9.50 -59.25 2.84
C PRO A 375 8.91 -60.66 2.65
N ARG A 376 8.86 -61.13 1.39
CA ARG A 376 8.67 -62.54 1.05
C ARG A 376 10.02 -63.19 0.85
#